data_AF-A0A2V7YIV9-F1
#
_entry.id   AF-A0A2V7YIV9-F1
#
_cell.length_a   1.000
_cell.length_b   1.000
_cell.length_c   1.000
_cell.angle_alpha   90.00
_cell.angle_beta   90.00
_cell.angle_gamma   90.00
#
_symmetry.space_group_name_H-M   'P 1'
#
loop_
_entity.id
_entity.type
_entity.pdbx_description
1 polymer ?
#
loop_
_entity_poly.entity_id
_entity_poly.type
_entity_poly.pdbx_seq_one_letter_code
_entity_poly.pdbx_strand_id
1 'polypeptide(L)'
;MRQGSSTSRLCLLALSGILLLPSLAAGFAPLDEENRKAGLTALLAGGFGSEELEVRPSLEVEPRGSRKALALQRFFAFQSDAWEVRWDTRSDRPNLIQGAGIPLLPGKGNRLAAADLKLAHEGGPDLKDVETRVRAFLADFPELLNVSGFDLRLDAASSVNAGEERQLWFVELQQFHRGVPVEGAKVFFRINNGNVVQLGTERIAEVRTSATPKIDRAAALAVAIQALGLRVEELGEIVDPGTLKFVPALTAGEHPAETYEGARGQGYRHYLVWDVTFRRAGDPATWQAKVDARTGRLLSLVDGNDYATAQVTGGIYPVTNSDPEVVRALPFINVANGSAKTADSGGDYSYSGGVATVDLSGRYIKISDQCGPVSKSDREPGNVTLGTSGGTDCATPGVGGAGNTHAARTGYYHLTSINRKAATYLPGNLWLNGTLTANMNIKSTCNAFWNGSTVNFFQSGAGCSNTGEIAAVFLHEWGHGLDQFTGGAAADKGTGEAVGDTFAFLETKDACIGRNFKPGVPCHNC
;
A
#
# COMPACT_ATOMS: atom_id res chain seq x y z
N MET A 1 45.14 29.04 -59.35
CA MET A 1 43.73 29.07 -59.82
C MET A 1 42.91 28.17 -58.90
N ARG A 2 41.88 28.75 -58.25
CA ARG A 2 40.63 28.17 -57.67
C ARG A 2 40.74 26.89 -56.81
N GLN A 3 40.59 26.91 -55.48
CA GLN A 3 39.43 27.18 -54.59
C GLN A 3 38.19 26.26 -54.75
N GLY A 4 37.80 25.66 -53.61
CA GLY A 4 36.46 25.12 -53.24
C GLY A 4 36.43 23.58 -53.10
N SER A 5 36.02 22.92 -52.01
CA SER A 5 35.22 23.33 -50.83
C SER A 5 35.37 22.41 -49.60
N SER A 6 35.44 23.01 -48.39
CA SER A 6 34.61 22.78 -47.17
C SER A 6 34.33 21.33 -46.67
N THR A 7 35.08 20.85 -45.68
CA THR A 7 34.73 20.68 -44.23
C THR A 7 33.55 19.76 -43.84
N SER A 8 33.83 18.75 -43.01
CA SER A 8 33.07 18.51 -41.78
C SER A 8 33.98 17.97 -40.67
N ARG A 9 33.86 18.57 -39.49
CA ARG A 9 34.67 18.41 -38.28
C ARG A 9 34.17 17.21 -37.47
N LEU A 10 35.03 16.24 -37.17
CA LEU A 10 34.85 15.38 -36.00
C LEU A 10 35.63 16.01 -34.84
N CYS A 11 34.91 16.66 -33.93
CA CYS A 11 35.44 17.03 -32.62
C CYS A 11 35.51 15.77 -31.76
N LEU A 12 36.75 15.37 -31.43
CA LEU A 12 37.06 14.54 -30.26
C LEU A 12 36.45 15.20 -29.02
N LEU A 13 35.60 14.47 -28.29
CA LEU A 13 35.19 14.83 -26.94
C LEU A 13 35.79 13.81 -25.95
N ALA A 14 36.87 14.27 -25.35
CA ALA A 14 37.50 13.91 -24.08
C ALA A 14 36.83 12.79 -23.25
N LEU A 15 37.45 11.61 -23.26
CA LEU A 15 37.51 10.75 -22.08
C LEU A 15 38.35 11.47 -21.02
N SER A 16 37.68 12.20 -20.12
CA SER A 16 38.31 12.68 -18.90
C SER A 16 38.36 11.53 -17.91
N GLY A 17 39.54 10.92 -17.81
CA GLY A 17 39.86 9.90 -16.82
C GLY A 17 39.64 10.42 -15.40
N ILE A 18 38.73 9.76 -14.68
CA ILE A 18 38.71 9.82 -13.23
C ILE A 18 39.91 9.01 -12.76
N LEU A 19 40.97 9.75 -12.42
CA LEU A 19 42.13 9.26 -11.69
C LEU A 19 41.65 8.52 -10.43
N LEU A 20 41.89 7.21 -10.43
CA LEU A 20 41.96 6.37 -9.24
C LEU A 20 43.00 6.97 -8.29
N LEU A 21 42.54 7.71 -7.28
CA LEU A 21 43.31 7.99 -6.09
C LEU A 21 43.22 6.76 -5.17
N PRO A 22 44.33 6.06 -4.88
CA PRO A 22 44.35 4.99 -3.89
C PRO A 22 44.48 5.64 -2.51
N SER A 23 43.37 6.12 -1.95
CA SER A 23 43.35 6.54 -0.56
C SER A 23 41.94 6.46 -0.03
N LEU A 24 41.55 5.26 0.39
CA LEU A 24 40.70 4.99 1.55
C LEU A 24 40.68 3.46 1.71
N ALA A 25 41.75 2.94 2.29
CA ALA A 25 41.61 1.79 3.19
C ALA A 25 40.85 2.27 4.45
N ALA A 26 39.59 2.68 4.28
CA ALA A 26 38.64 2.61 5.36
C ALA A 26 38.26 1.13 5.43
N GLY A 27 38.54 0.49 6.57
CA GLY A 27 38.24 -0.91 6.76
C GLY A 27 36.83 -1.20 6.28
N PHE A 28 36.72 -2.08 5.30
CA PHE A 28 35.46 -2.72 4.96
C PHE A 28 34.98 -3.37 6.25
N ALA A 29 34.04 -2.73 6.94
CA ALA A 29 33.28 -3.41 7.97
C ALA A 29 32.68 -4.63 7.25
N PRO A 30 32.93 -5.87 7.72
CA PRO A 30 32.19 -7.00 7.20
C PRO A 30 30.71 -6.64 7.30
N LEU A 31 29.95 -6.92 6.24
CA LEU A 31 28.51 -6.71 6.23
C LEU A 31 27.96 -7.24 7.55
N ASP A 32 27.19 -6.40 8.25
CA ASP A 32 26.29 -6.92 9.26
C ASP A 32 25.47 -8.05 8.59
N GLU A 33 25.45 -9.24 9.20
CA GLU A 33 24.69 -10.40 8.72
C GLU A 33 23.22 -10.01 8.46
N GLU A 34 22.70 -9.00 9.17
CA GLU A 34 21.38 -8.41 8.99
C GLU A 34 21.21 -7.78 7.59
N ASN A 35 22.18 -6.98 7.13
CA ASN A 35 22.14 -6.38 5.78
C ASN A 35 22.19 -7.43 4.67
N ARG A 36 22.96 -8.51 4.86
CA ARG A 36 23.05 -9.61 3.89
C ARG A 36 21.71 -10.35 3.78
N LYS A 37 21.07 -10.62 4.92
CA LYS A 37 19.75 -11.26 4.97
C LYS A 37 18.67 -10.41 4.31
N ALA A 38 18.70 -9.08 4.51
CA ALA A 38 17.81 -8.14 3.85
C ALA A 38 17.93 -8.17 2.32
N GLY A 39 19.17 -8.16 1.81
CA GLY A 39 19.43 -8.25 0.37
C GLY A 39 18.98 -9.57 -0.26
N LEU A 40 19.22 -10.70 0.41
CA LEU A 40 18.72 -12.00 -0.04
C LEU A 40 17.18 -12.06 -0.04
N THR A 41 16.54 -11.45 0.96
CA THR A 41 15.08 -11.28 0.99
C THR A 41 14.60 -10.47 -0.20
N ALA A 42 15.26 -9.34 -0.52
CA ALA A 42 14.89 -8.53 -1.68
C ALA A 42 14.96 -9.31 -2.99
N LEU A 43 16.01 -10.12 -3.19
CA LEU A 43 16.14 -10.99 -4.37
C LEU A 43 15.04 -12.06 -4.46
N LEU A 44 14.66 -12.65 -3.33
CA LEU A 44 13.67 -13.73 -3.29
C LEU A 44 12.22 -13.22 -3.33
N ALA A 45 11.97 -12.00 -2.85
CA ALA A 45 10.63 -11.45 -2.61
C ALA A 45 10.28 -10.20 -3.42
N GLY A 46 11.15 -9.73 -4.33
CA GLY A 46 10.89 -8.56 -5.17
C GLY A 46 11.10 -7.21 -4.48
N GLY A 47 11.79 -7.19 -3.34
CA GLY A 47 12.11 -6.00 -2.57
C GLY A 47 12.20 -6.26 -1.07
N PHE A 48 12.83 -5.33 -0.36
CA PHE A 48 12.96 -5.30 1.09
C PHE A 48 12.68 -3.89 1.60
N GLY A 49 11.87 -3.79 2.65
CA GLY A 49 11.67 -2.56 3.41
C GLY A 49 11.60 -2.90 4.89
N SER A 50 12.32 -2.15 5.71
CA SER A 50 12.18 -2.25 7.16
C SER A 50 10.79 -1.76 7.55
N GLU A 51 10.06 -2.58 8.33
CA GLU A 51 8.73 -2.24 8.86
C GLU A 51 8.73 -0.88 9.57
N GLU A 52 9.87 -0.49 10.18
CA GLU A 52 9.98 0.78 10.87
C GLU A 52 9.83 2.00 9.95
N LEU A 53 10.03 1.86 8.63
CA LEU A 53 9.80 2.94 7.67
C LEU A 53 8.32 3.06 7.25
N GLU A 54 7.47 2.10 7.62
CA GLU A 54 6.04 2.09 7.29
C GLU A 54 5.18 2.93 8.24
N VAL A 55 5.75 4.00 8.81
CA VAL A 55 5.02 4.88 9.73
C VAL A 55 3.92 5.64 9.00
N ARG A 56 2.72 5.68 9.59
CA ARG A 56 1.57 6.43 9.08
C ARG A 56 1.02 7.34 10.18
N PRO A 57 0.39 8.48 9.82
CA PRO A 57 -0.34 9.30 10.80
C PRO A 57 -1.33 8.47 11.62
N SER A 58 -1.44 8.77 12.91
CA SER A 58 -2.42 8.13 13.80
C SER A 58 -3.55 9.11 14.03
N LEU A 59 -4.66 8.93 13.31
CA LEU A 59 -5.69 9.95 13.16
C LEU A 59 -6.84 9.79 14.15
N GLU A 60 -7.17 10.89 14.83
CA GLU A 60 -8.39 11.02 15.63
C GLU A 60 -9.28 12.11 15.04
N VAL A 61 -10.59 11.84 14.92
CA VAL A 61 -11.57 12.88 14.58
C VAL A 61 -11.86 13.64 15.86
N GLU A 62 -11.59 14.95 15.86
CA GLU A 62 -11.82 15.77 17.04
C GLU A 62 -13.31 16.14 17.17
N PRO A 63 -14.01 15.68 18.23
CA PRO A 63 -15.40 16.05 18.43
C PRO A 63 -15.54 17.55 18.73
N ARG A 64 -16.64 18.14 18.29
CA ARG A 64 -16.96 19.56 18.54
C ARG A 64 -16.89 19.86 20.04
N GLY A 65 -16.16 20.92 20.42
CA GLY A 65 -16.01 21.35 21.81
C GLY A 65 -14.89 20.67 22.62
N SER A 66 -14.03 19.86 21.98
CA SER A 66 -12.85 19.30 22.65
C SER A 66 -11.86 20.39 23.08
N ARG A 67 -10.99 20.11 24.07
CA ARG A 67 -9.89 21.02 24.47
C ARG A 67 -8.98 21.43 23.31
N LYS A 68 -8.91 20.64 22.23
CA LYS A 68 -8.15 20.96 21.02
C LYS A 68 -8.91 21.89 20.07
N ALA A 69 -10.23 21.76 19.99
CA ALA A 69 -11.07 22.78 19.35
C ALA A 69 -10.95 24.15 20.05
N LEU A 70 -10.62 24.19 21.34
CA LEU A 70 -10.29 25.42 22.08
C LEU A 70 -8.98 26.08 21.60
N ALA A 71 -7.95 25.31 21.23
CA ALA A 71 -6.72 25.87 20.63
C ALA A 71 -6.99 26.53 19.27
N LEU A 72 -8.04 26.07 18.57
CA LEU A 72 -8.53 26.63 17.31
C LEU A 72 -9.71 27.60 17.49
N GLN A 73 -10.05 27.98 18.73
CA GLN A 73 -11.25 28.76 19.01
C GLN A 73 -11.21 30.14 18.36
N ARG A 74 -10.04 30.78 18.33
CA ARG A 74 -9.84 32.04 17.61
C ARG A 74 -10.17 31.87 16.14
N PHE A 75 -9.62 30.84 15.50
CA PHE A 75 -9.88 30.52 14.10
C PHE A 75 -11.37 30.26 13.82
N PHE A 76 -12.04 29.40 14.59
CA PHE A 76 -13.47 29.12 14.41
C PHE A 76 -14.37 30.34 14.67
N ALA A 77 -14.00 31.18 15.64
CA ALA A 77 -14.72 32.44 15.90
C ALA A 77 -14.63 33.43 14.72
N PHE A 78 -13.55 33.41 13.94
CA PHE A 78 -13.36 34.29 12.79
C PHE A 78 -13.96 33.75 11.47
N GLN A 79 -14.08 32.42 11.29
CA GLN A 79 -14.37 31.81 9.99
C GLN A 79 -15.64 30.93 9.90
N SER A 80 -16.31 30.63 11.04
CA SER A 80 -17.42 29.66 11.27
C SER A 80 -16.98 28.32 11.87
N ASP A 81 -17.94 27.61 12.48
CA ASP A 81 -17.79 26.30 13.13
C ASP A 81 -18.08 25.10 12.20
N ALA A 82 -18.32 25.36 10.91
CA ALA A 82 -18.60 24.35 9.89
C ALA A 82 -17.33 23.69 9.31
N TRP A 83 -16.46 23.18 10.18
CA TRP A 83 -15.18 22.54 9.81
C TRP A 83 -15.00 21.18 10.51
N GLU A 84 -14.48 20.21 9.78
CA GLU A 84 -13.99 18.92 10.30
C GLU A 84 -12.48 19.02 10.52
N VAL A 85 -12.01 18.53 11.67
CA VAL A 85 -10.59 18.43 12.00
C VAL A 85 -10.22 16.99 12.30
N ARG A 86 -9.24 16.46 11.56
CA ARG A 86 -8.56 15.20 11.86
C ARG A 86 -7.19 15.52 12.43
N TRP A 87 -6.92 14.99 13.61
CA TRP A 87 -5.70 15.25 14.35
C TRP A 87 -4.76 14.06 14.25
N ASP A 88 -3.49 14.29 13.89
CA ASP A 88 -2.46 13.26 13.98
C ASP A 88 -1.84 13.28 15.37
N THR A 89 -2.04 12.23 16.14
CA THR A 89 -1.50 12.11 17.51
C THR A 89 0.01 11.96 17.53
N ARG A 90 0.62 11.47 16.45
CA ARG A 90 2.08 11.30 16.35
C ARG A 90 2.80 12.63 16.27
N SER A 91 2.32 13.55 15.44
CA SER A 91 2.88 14.91 15.29
C SER A 91 2.29 15.92 16.27
N ASP A 92 1.14 15.62 16.87
CA ASP A 92 0.31 16.54 17.63
C ASP A 92 -0.08 17.79 16.84
N ARG A 93 -0.53 17.58 15.59
CA ARG A 93 -0.95 18.63 14.66
C ARG A 93 -2.19 18.19 13.88
N PRO A 94 -2.99 19.13 13.35
CA PRO A 94 -4.05 18.79 12.42
C PRO A 94 -3.48 18.16 11.15
N ASN A 95 -3.85 16.92 10.89
CA ASN A 95 -3.55 16.27 9.62
C ASN A 95 -4.43 16.81 8.49
N LEU A 96 -5.69 17.10 8.81
CA LEU A 96 -6.65 17.65 7.88
C LEU A 96 -7.61 18.58 8.61
N ILE A 97 -7.82 19.75 8.03
CA ILE A 97 -8.88 20.70 8.35
C ILE A 97 -9.64 20.93 7.05
N GLN A 98 -10.95 20.67 7.03
CA GLN A 98 -11.78 20.83 5.83
C GLN A 98 -13.17 21.39 6.15
N GLY A 99 -13.72 22.24 5.28
CA GLY A 99 -14.98 22.92 5.60
C GLY A 99 -15.40 24.01 4.62
N ALA A 100 -16.12 25.00 5.15
CA ALA A 100 -16.91 25.98 4.39
C ALA A 100 -16.13 26.88 3.40
N GLY A 101 -14.80 26.94 3.51
CA GLY A 101 -13.94 27.71 2.62
C GLY A 101 -13.54 29.07 3.21
N ILE A 102 -12.24 29.41 3.14
CA ILE A 102 -11.71 30.71 3.61
C ILE A 102 -11.17 31.50 2.43
N PRO A 103 -11.69 32.72 2.14
CA PRO A 103 -11.15 33.57 1.08
C PRO A 103 -9.65 33.84 1.27
N LEU A 104 -8.85 33.46 0.28
CA LEU A 104 -7.39 33.66 0.27
C LEU A 104 -6.91 34.34 -1.01
N LEU A 105 -7.54 33.99 -2.15
CA LEU A 105 -7.25 34.53 -3.48
C LEU A 105 -8.55 35.04 -4.13
N PRO A 106 -8.46 35.95 -5.12
CA PRO A 106 -9.62 36.32 -5.93
C PRO A 106 -10.16 35.10 -6.67
N GLY A 107 -11.47 34.91 -6.69
CA GLY A 107 -12.10 33.82 -7.42
C GLY A 107 -13.62 33.79 -7.27
N LYS A 108 -14.29 32.94 -8.06
CA LYS A 108 -15.76 32.84 -8.10
C LYS A 108 -16.39 32.43 -6.76
N GLY A 109 -15.59 31.89 -5.83
CA GLY A 109 -16.04 31.41 -4.52
C GLY A 109 -16.07 32.51 -3.46
N ASN A 110 -15.59 33.71 -3.75
CA ASN A 110 -15.56 34.83 -2.80
C ASN A 110 -15.69 36.19 -3.50
N ARG A 111 -15.50 37.27 -2.74
CA ARG A 111 -15.59 38.66 -3.21
C ARG A 111 -14.26 39.41 -3.15
N LEU A 112 -13.14 38.71 -2.97
CA LEU A 112 -11.82 39.34 -2.95
C LEU A 112 -11.47 39.85 -4.35
N ALA A 113 -11.11 41.12 -4.49
CA ALA A 113 -10.63 41.67 -5.74
C ALA A 113 -9.10 41.53 -5.85
N ALA A 114 -8.58 41.38 -7.07
CA ALA A 114 -7.13 41.34 -7.31
C ALA A 114 -6.41 42.61 -6.81
N ALA A 115 -7.09 43.76 -6.87
CA ALA A 115 -6.59 45.03 -6.37
C ALA A 115 -6.38 45.03 -4.84
N ASP A 116 -7.28 44.38 -4.09
CA ASP A 116 -7.22 44.29 -2.62
C ASP A 116 -5.94 43.56 -2.16
N LEU A 117 -5.43 42.69 -3.02
CA LEU A 117 -4.29 41.82 -2.74
C LEU A 117 -3.03 42.25 -3.50
N LYS A 118 -3.02 43.39 -4.20
CA LYS A 118 -1.90 43.79 -5.08
C LYS A 118 -1.48 42.69 -6.08
N LEU A 119 -2.43 41.84 -6.47
CA LEU A 119 -2.23 40.74 -7.43
C LEU A 119 -2.58 41.15 -8.87
N ALA A 120 -2.54 42.46 -9.14
CA ALA A 120 -2.90 43.02 -10.43
C ALA A 120 -1.74 42.85 -11.42
N HIS A 121 -1.56 41.64 -11.95
CA HIS A 121 -0.72 41.38 -13.12
C HIS A 121 -1.48 40.52 -14.13
N GLU A 122 -1.05 40.58 -15.40
CA GLU A 122 -1.70 39.88 -16.50
C GLU A 122 -1.58 38.36 -16.32
N GLY A 123 -2.72 37.66 -16.26
CA GLY A 123 -2.78 36.20 -16.14
C GLY A 123 -3.37 35.65 -14.84
N GLY A 124 -3.66 36.51 -13.86
CA GLY A 124 -4.14 36.09 -12.53
C GLY A 124 -3.01 35.62 -11.61
N PRO A 125 -3.30 35.22 -10.35
CA PRO A 125 -2.26 34.87 -9.38
C PRO A 125 -1.33 33.76 -9.88
N ASP A 126 -0.02 33.93 -9.73
CA ASP A 126 0.97 32.90 -10.01
C ASP A 126 1.36 32.11 -8.73
N LEU A 127 2.21 31.09 -8.86
CA LEU A 127 2.60 30.26 -7.71
C LEU A 127 3.31 31.07 -6.61
N LYS A 128 4.06 32.12 -6.96
CA LYS A 128 4.77 32.97 -6.00
C LYS A 128 3.80 33.85 -5.22
N ASP A 129 2.75 34.35 -5.88
CA ASP A 129 1.66 35.04 -5.21
C ASP A 129 0.94 34.11 -4.22
N VAL A 130 0.62 32.90 -4.67
CA VAL A 130 -0.07 31.91 -3.83
C VAL A 130 0.79 31.52 -2.64
N GLU A 131 2.09 31.28 -2.82
CA GLU A 131 3.02 31.02 -1.72
C GLU A 131 3.01 32.19 -0.72
N THR A 132 3.11 33.43 -1.20
CA THR A 132 3.08 34.62 -0.35
C THR A 132 1.81 34.68 0.49
N ARG A 133 0.66 34.34 -0.11
CA ARG A 133 -0.66 34.37 0.55
C ARG A 133 -0.81 33.25 1.56
N VAL A 134 -0.39 32.03 1.22
CA VAL A 134 -0.39 30.88 2.14
C VAL A 134 0.51 31.15 3.35
N ARG A 135 1.70 31.74 3.13
CA ARG A 135 2.60 32.11 4.23
C ARG A 135 2.02 33.20 5.12
N ALA A 136 1.37 34.20 4.55
CA ALA A 136 0.65 35.22 5.33
C ALA A 136 -0.47 34.59 6.17
N PHE A 137 -1.25 33.68 5.59
CA PHE A 137 -2.30 32.96 6.32
C PHE A 137 -1.73 32.15 7.51
N LEU A 138 -0.62 31.44 7.33
CA LEU A 138 0.05 30.73 8.44
C LEU A 138 0.58 31.67 9.52
N ALA A 139 0.99 32.90 9.15
CA ALA A 139 1.46 33.91 10.09
C ALA A 139 0.30 34.56 10.89
N ASP A 140 -0.89 34.68 10.28
CA ASP A 140 -2.08 35.22 10.96
C ASP A 140 -2.69 34.22 11.97
N PHE A 141 -2.55 32.92 11.68
CA PHE A 141 -3.06 31.80 12.50
C PHE A 141 -1.97 30.77 12.85
N PRO A 142 -0.89 31.16 13.56
CA PRO A 142 0.22 30.26 13.89
C PRO A 142 -0.21 29.05 14.73
N GLU A 143 -1.26 29.21 15.54
CA GLU A 143 -1.86 28.16 16.37
C GLU A 143 -2.49 27.02 15.55
N LEU A 144 -2.84 27.28 14.28
CA LEU A 144 -3.63 26.35 13.49
C LEU A 144 -2.87 25.07 13.18
N LEU A 145 -1.63 25.19 12.71
CA LEU A 145 -0.79 24.04 12.37
C LEU A 145 0.42 23.89 13.30
N ASN A 146 0.72 24.91 14.13
CA ASN A 146 1.88 24.93 15.02
C ASN A 146 3.19 24.55 14.30
N VAL A 147 3.47 25.28 13.21
CA VAL A 147 4.61 25.02 12.31
C VAL A 147 5.65 26.14 12.22
N SER A 148 5.50 27.22 13.00
CA SER A 148 6.37 28.40 12.93
C SER A 148 7.85 28.12 13.23
N GLY A 149 8.15 27.05 13.98
CA GLY A 149 9.50 26.62 14.32
C GLY A 149 10.20 25.75 13.28
N PHE A 150 9.55 25.44 12.14
CA PHE A 150 10.10 24.56 11.10
C PHE A 150 10.59 25.35 9.88
N ASP A 151 11.68 24.86 9.27
CA ASP A 151 12.12 25.34 7.95
C ASP A 151 11.21 24.74 6.88
N LEU A 152 10.27 25.55 6.38
CA LEU A 152 9.28 25.15 5.38
C LEU A 152 9.53 25.89 4.05
N ARG A 153 9.78 25.12 3.00
CA ARG A 153 10.07 25.64 1.65
C ARG A 153 9.02 25.16 0.68
N LEU A 154 8.64 26.03 -0.27
CA LEU A 154 7.70 25.66 -1.31
C LEU A 154 8.26 24.50 -2.13
N ASP A 155 7.47 23.44 -2.27
CA ASP A 155 7.74 22.37 -3.23
C ASP A 155 7.01 22.70 -4.54
N ALA A 156 7.75 23.25 -5.50
CA ALA A 156 7.20 23.63 -6.79
C ALA A 156 6.79 22.42 -7.64
N ALA A 157 7.38 21.24 -7.43
CA ALA A 157 7.02 20.03 -8.18
C ALA A 157 5.67 19.45 -7.70
N SER A 158 5.37 19.62 -6.41
CA SER A 158 4.12 19.18 -5.80
C SER A 158 3.05 20.27 -5.69
N SER A 159 3.34 21.48 -6.21
CA SER A 159 2.41 22.61 -6.22
C SER A 159 1.94 22.93 -7.63
N VAL A 160 0.63 22.91 -7.86
CA VAL A 160 0.05 23.05 -9.21
C VAL A 160 -1.25 23.84 -9.20
N ASN A 161 -1.45 24.62 -10.27
CA ASN A 161 -2.74 25.16 -10.63
C ASN A 161 -3.44 24.23 -11.62
N ALA A 162 -4.59 23.70 -11.23
CA ALA A 162 -5.32 22.65 -11.93
C ALA A 162 -6.80 23.00 -12.15
N GLY A 163 -7.46 22.17 -12.95
CA GLY A 163 -8.85 22.35 -13.38
C GLY A 163 -8.97 23.11 -14.71
N GLU A 164 -10.05 22.86 -15.44
CA GLU A 164 -10.29 23.46 -16.77
C GLU A 164 -10.23 24.99 -16.75
N GLU A 165 -10.70 25.60 -15.66
CA GLU A 165 -10.70 27.05 -15.46
C GLU A 165 -9.56 27.54 -14.55
N ARG A 166 -8.57 26.69 -14.24
CA ARG A 166 -7.50 27.00 -13.27
C ARG A 166 -8.03 27.41 -11.90
N GLN A 167 -9.13 26.79 -11.50
CA GLN A 167 -9.86 27.10 -10.28
C GLN A 167 -9.32 26.39 -9.03
N LEU A 168 -8.45 25.39 -9.19
CA LEU A 168 -7.86 24.62 -8.09
C LEU A 168 -6.38 24.95 -7.94
N TRP A 169 -5.94 25.22 -6.72
CA TRP A 169 -4.54 25.19 -6.35
C TRP A 169 -4.28 24.09 -5.34
N PHE A 170 -3.28 23.27 -5.64
CA PHE A 170 -2.62 22.40 -4.67
C PHE A 170 -1.27 23.04 -4.36
N VAL A 171 -0.99 23.29 -3.08
CA VAL A 171 0.23 23.97 -2.65
C VAL A 171 0.83 23.17 -1.50
N GLU A 172 2.12 22.86 -1.60
CA GLU A 172 2.84 22.09 -0.60
C GLU A 172 4.10 22.83 -0.15
N LEU A 173 4.27 22.94 1.18
CA LEU A 173 5.49 23.43 1.81
C LEU A 173 6.20 22.25 2.49
N GLN A 174 7.31 21.83 1.91
CA GLN A 174 8.15 20.73 2.36
C GLN A 174 9.00 21.15 3.57
N GLN A 175 9.04 20.29 4.60
CA GLN A 175 9.92 20.47 5.74
C GLN A 175 11.38 20.16 5.39
N PHE A 176 12.26 21.02 5.90
CA PHE A 176 13.70 20.83 5.95
C PHE A 176 14.17 20.85 7.40
N HIS A 177 15.26 20.14 7.68
CA HIS A 177 15.99 20.24 8.94
C HIS A 177 17.48 20.42 8.63
N ARG A 178 18.02 21.59 9.01
CA ARG A 178 19.42 21.96 8.73
C ARG A 178 19.81 21.83 7.24
N GLY A 179 18.89 22.20 6.35
CA GLY A 179 19.09 22.13 4.89
C GLY A 179 18.84 20.77 4.25
N VAL A 180 18.51 19.73 5.04
CA VAL A 180 18.18 18.38 4.53
C VAL A 180 16.65 18.21 4.49
N PRO A 181 16.05 17.77 3.37
CA PRO A 181 14.60 17.57 3.29
C PRO A 181 14.13 16.40 4.14
N VAL A 182 12.89 16.47 4.63
CA VAL A 182 12.25 15.39 5.42
C VAL A 182 11.16 14.72 4.59
N GLU A 183 11.42 13.52 4.07
CA GLU A 183 10.55 12.81 3.13
C GLU A 183 9.09 12.72 3.61
N GLY A 184 8.17 13.19 2.77
CA GLY A 184 6.73 13.18 3.04
C GLY A 184 6.26 14.10 4.17
N ALA A 185 7.16 14.87 4.79
CA ALA A 185 6.80 15.82 5.84
C ALA A 185 6.48 17.20 5.24
N LYS A 186 5.20 17.55 5.18
CA LYS A 186 4.73 18.75 4.46
C LYS A 186 3.55 19.44 5.14
N VAL A 187 3.42 20.72 4.86
CA VAL A 187 2.18 21.48 5.04
C VAL A 187 1.50 21.57 3.68
N PHE A 188 0.20 21.29 3.60
CA PHE A 188 -0.53 21.39 2.34
C PHE A 188 -1.72 22.35 2.45
N PHE A 189 -2.04 22.98 1.32
CA PHE A 189 -3.23 23.78 1.10
C PHE A 189 -3.92 23.34 -0.19
N ARG A 190 -5.24 23.24 -0.14
CA ARG A 190 -6.11 23.06 -1.31
C ARG A 190 -7.05 24.24 -1.38
N ILE A 191 -6.92 25.01 -2.46
CA ILE A 191 -7.69 26.23 -2.69
C ILE A 191 -8.60 25.98 -3.88
N ASN A 192 -9.89 26.23 -3.73
CA ASN A 192 -10.88 26.09 -4.78
C ASN A 192 -11.61 27.41 -4.98
N ASN A 193 -11.66 27.90 -6.21
CA ASN A 193 -12.33 29.15 -6.58
C ASN A 193 -11.92 30.34 -5.68
N GLY A 194 -10.66 30.38 -5.26
CA GLY A 194 -10.09 31.41 -4.39
C GLY A 194 -10.20 31.17 -2.89
N ASN A 195 -10.88 30.11 -2.44
CA ASN A 195 -11.05 29.78 -1.03
C ASN A 195 -10.19 28.59 -0.61
N VAL A 196 -9.49 28.67 0.52
CA VAL A 196 -8.88 27.49 1.17
C VAL A 196 -10.01 26.58 1.63
N VAL A 197 -10.14 25.41 1.03
CA VAL A 197 -11.17 24.41 1.35
C VAL A 197 -10.62 23.26 2.18
N GLN A 198 -9.32 22.98 2.06
CA GLN A 198 -8.62 22.02 2.91
C GLN A 198 -7.19 22.49 3.19
N LEU A 199 -6.70 22.19 4.40
CA LEU A 199 -5.33 22.42 4.79
C LEU A 199 -4.92 21.47 5.93
N GLY A 200 -3.63 21.27 6.13
CA GLY A 200 -3.15 20.42 7.22
C GLY A 200 -1.66 20.14 7.12
N THR A 201 -1.19 19.24 7.97
CA THR A 201 0.18 18.73 7.96
C THR A 201 0.21 17.23 7.74
N GLU A 202 1.22 16.76 7.03
CA GLU A 202 1.52 15.34 6.92
C GLU A 202 2.92 15.14 7.47
N ARG A 203 3.08 14.25 8.46
CA ARG A 203 4.37 13.83 9.04
C ARG A 203 5.31 14.96 9.53
N ILE A 204 4.83 16.19 9.67
CA ILE A 204 5.61 17.32 10.23
C ILE A 204 5.89 17.04 11.70
N ALA A 205 7.17 16.83 12.03
CA ALA A 205 7.60 16.57 13.40
C ALA A 205 9.02 17.08 13.66
N GLU A 206 9.34 17.25 14.93
CA GLU A 206 10.69 17.65 15.35
C GLU A 206 11.72 16.58 14.95
N VAL A 207 12.72 16.98 14.19
CA VAL A 207 13.84 16.11 13.83
C VAL A 207 14.92 16.24 14.89
N ARG A 208 15.06 15.21 15.74
CA ARG A 208 16.06 15.14 16.80
C ARG A 208 17.38 14.48 16.35
N THR A 209 17.36 13.79 15.22
CA THR A 209 18.52 13.10 14.64
C THR A 209 19.49 14.12 14.02
N SER A 210 20.80 13.93 14.26
CA SER A 210 21.83 14.77 13.65
C SER A 210 21.82 14.68 12.12
N ALA A 211 21.82 15.84 11.46
CA ALA A 211 21.89 15.98 9.99
C ALA A 211 23.28 15.74 9.39
N THR A 212 24.27 15.37 10.20
CA THR A 212 25.63 15.09 9.72
C THR A 212 25.77 13.60 9.42
N PRO A 213 26.00 13.21 8.15
CA PRO A 213 26.24 11.81 7.79
C PRO A 213 27.61 11.36 8.34
N LYS A 214 27.72 10.08 8.71
CA LYS A 214 28.98 9.43 9.11
C LYS A 214 29.58 8.58 8.00
N ILE A 215 28.77 8.15 7.03
CA ILE A 215 29.21 7.53 5.79
C ILE A 215 28.88 8.44 4.61
N ASP A 216 29.67 8.37 3.55
CA ASP A 216 29.37 9.10 2.32
C ASP A 216 28.42 8.29 1.41
N ARG A 217 27.98 8.93 0.33
CA ARG A 217 27.09 8.34 -0.66
C ARG A 217 27.71 7.15 -1.42
N ALA A 218 29.03 7.12 -1.57
CA ALA A 218 29.72 6.02 -2.26
C ALA A 218 29.73 4.76 -1.40
N ALA A 219 29.95 4.91 -0.10
CA ALA A 219 29.81 3.83 0.87
C ALA A 219 28.37 3.31 0.95
N ALA A 220 27.37 4.20 0.90
CA ALA A 220 25.96 3.80 0.85
C ALA A 220 25.61 2.99 -0.41
N LEU A 221 26.06 3.43 -1.59
CA LEU A 221 25.89 2.69 -2.84
C LEU A 221 26.59 1.32 -2.78
N ALA A 222 27.80 1.26 -2.23
CA ALA A 222 28.52 0.00 -2.06
C ALA A 222 27.77 -0.99 -1.16
N VAL A 223 27.14 -0.52 -0.08
CA VAL A 223 26.27 -1.35 0.78
C VAL A 223 25.10 -1.94 -0.03
N ALA A 224 24.43 -1.12 -0.84
CA ALA A 224 23.28 -1.57 -1.63
C ALA A 224 23.67 -2.61 -2.71
N ILE A 225 24.78 -2.39 -3.43
CA ILE A 225 25.31 -3.31 -4.45
C ILE A 225 25.71 -4.64 -3.80
N GLN A 226 26.43 -4.59 -2.68
CA GLN A 226 26.88 -5.78 -1.97
C GLN A 226 25.70 -6.59 -1.40
N ALA A 227 24.65 -5.92 -0.92
CA ALA A 227 23.44 -6.59 -0.42
C ALA A 227 22.74 -7.42 -1.50
N LEU A 228 22.73 -6.95 -2.76
CA LEU A 228 22.22 -7.72 -3.90
C LEU A 228 23.19 -8.83 -4.39
N GLY A 229 24.38 -8.95 -3.79
CA GLY A 229 25.40 -9.87 -4.25
C GLY A 229 25.96 -9.52 -5.64
N LEU A 230 25.79 -8.28 -6.09
CA LEU A 230 26.27 -7.83 -7.39
C LEU A 230 27.78 -7.60 -7.36
N ARG A 231 28.47 -8.02 -8.42
CA ARG A 231 29.83 -7.55 -8.68
C ARG A 231 29.78 -6.16 -9.31
N VAL A 232 30.86 -5.40 -9.15
CA VAL A 232 30.96 -4.02 -9.69
C VAL A 232 30.78 -4.01 -11.21
N GLU A 233 31.34 -4.98 -11.93
CA GLU A 233 31.14 -5.17 -13.37
C GLU A 233 29.69 -5.50 -13.80
N GLU A 234 28.81 -5.87 -12.88
CA GLU A 234 27.39 -6.08 -13.16
C GLU A 234 26.55 -4.81 -12.96
N LEU A 235 27.14 -3.76 -12.36
CA LEU A 235 26.51 -2.46 -12.25
C LEU A 235 26.40 -1.83 -13.64
N GLY A 236 25.19 -1.46 -14.03
CA GLY A 236 24.92 -0.76 -15.28
C GLY A 236 25.01 0.74 -15.09
N GLU A 237 23.88 1.35 -14.69
CA GLU A 237 23.72 2.79 -14.57
C GLU A 237 23.51 3.20 -13.11
N ILE A 238 24.13 4.30 -12.68
CA ILE A 238 23.81 4.96 -11.41
C ILE A 238 22.90 6.14 -11.74
N VAL A 239 21.60 6.02 -11.42
CA VAL A 239 20.57 7.02 -11.73
C VAL A 239 20.59 8.15 -10.70
N ASP A 240 20.66 7.81 -9.41
CA ASP A 240 20.92 8.75 -8.31
C ASP A 240 22.10 8.22 -7.49
N PRO A 241 23.26 8.91 -7.49
CA PRO A 241 24.43 8.48 -6.74
C PRO A 241 24.29 8.64 -5.22
N GLY A 242 23.20 9.24 -4.72
CA GLY A 242 22.90 9.40 -3.31
C GLY A 242 22.38 10.79 -2.98
N THR A 243 21.08 10.87 -2.71
CA THR A 243 20.43 12.07 -2.16
C THR A 243 20.27 11.92 -0.65
N LEU A 244 20.76 12.90 0.11
CA LEU A 244 20.63 12.91 1.57
C LEU A 244 19.24 13.41 1.98
N LYS A 245 18.52 12.65 2.80
CA LYS A 245 17.22 13.06 3.35
C LYS A 245 16.94 12.47 4.71
N PHE A 246 16.00 13.07 5.44
CA PHE A 246 15.40 12.45 6.61
C PHE A 246 14.18 11.64 6.20
N VAL A 247 14.02 10.44 6.74
CA VAL A 247 12.84 9.60 6.52
C VAL A 247 12.15 9.37 7.87
N PRO A 248 10.87 9.76 8.01
CA PRO A 248 10.08 9.43 9.20
C PRO A 248 9.98 7.92 9.39
N ALA A 249 10.03 7.48 10.65
CA ALA A 249 9.97 6.09 11.05
C ALA A 249 9.17 5.91 12.34
N LEU A 250 8.72 4.68 12.58
CA LEU A 250 8.12 4.23 13.83
C LEU A 250 9.10 4.44 14.99
N THR A 251 8.57 4.71 16.18
CA THR A 251 9.36 4.71 17.41
C THR A 251 9.67 3.28 17.84
N ALA A 252 10.64 3.11 18.75
CA ALA A 252 11.10 1.78 19.13
C ALA A 252 9.97 0.99 19.81
N GLY A 253 9.70 -0.22 19.32
CA GLY A 253 8.69 -1.13 19.87
C GLY A 253 7.28 -0.99 19.28
N GLU A 254 7.08 -0.10 18.30
CA GLU A 254 5.83 -0.04 17.54
C GLU A 254 5.85 -0.95 16.32
N HIS A 255 4.67 -1.42 15.88
CA HIS A 255 4.49 -2.13 14.63
C HIS A 255 3.67 -1.33 13.60
N PRO A 256 3.83 -1.61 12.29
CA PRO A 256 3.01 -0.98 11.26
C PRO A 256 1.51 -1.15 11.50
N ALA A 257 0.73 -0.16 11.08
CA ALA A 257 -0.73 -0.12 11.20
C ALA A 257 -1.31 -0.14 12.64
N GLU A 258 -0.48 -0.10 13.68
CA GLU A 258 -0.94 0.12 15.06
C GLU A 258 -1.26 1.60 15.34
N THR A 259 -2.26 1.81 16.20
CA THR A 259 -2.59 3.14 16.75
C THR A 259 -1.44 3.62 17.63
N TYR A 260 -1.05 4.89 17.50
CA TYR A 260 0.01 5.44 18.34
C TYR A 260 -0.47 5.71 19.77
N GLU A 261 0.10 5.00 20.74
CA GLU A 261 -0.22 5.13 22.18
C GLU A 261 0.78 5.99 22.97
N GLY A 262 1.86 6.46 22.32
CA GLY A 262 2.91 7.23 22.99
C GLY A 262 2.54 8.69 23.27
N ALA A 263 3.50 9.43 23.81
CA ALA A 263 3.33 10.85 24.09
C ALA A 263 3.10 11.65 22.80
N ARG A 264 2.02 12.43 22.75
CA ARG A 264 1.67 13.24 21.58
C ARG A 264 2.85 14.11 21.13
N GLY A 265 3.04 14.19 19.81
CA GLY A 265 4.13 14.96 19.20
C GLY A 265 5.48 14.25 19.20
N GLN A 266 5.56 13.02 19.73
CA GLN A 266 6.77 12.21 19.78
C GLN A 266 6.65 10.90 18.97
N GLY A 267 5.62 10.78 18.13
CA GLY A 267 5.32 9.54 17.40
C GLY A 267 6.03 9.36 16.07
N TYR A 268 7.01 10.22 15.76
CA TYR A 268 7.88 10.09 14.60
C TYR A 268 9.35 10.11 15.03
N ARG A 269 10.04 9.00 14.77
CA ARG A 269 11.50 8.96 14.71
C ARG A 269 11.95 9.38 13.30
N HIS A 270 13.20 9.78 13.14
CA HIS A 270 13.75 10.12 11.83
C HIS A 270 15.11 9.44 11.62
N TYR A 271 15.27 8.77 10.49
CA TYR A 271 16.58 8.34 10.00
C TYR A 271 17.15 9.37 9.04
N LEU A 272 18.43 9.71 9.20
CA LEU A 272 19.16 10.38 8.13
C LEU A 272 19.63 9.29 7.16
N VAL A 273 19.21 9.35 5.89
CA VAL A 273 19.51 8.31 4.90
C VAL A 273 20.17 8.88 3.65
N TRP A 274 21.03 8.07 3.04
CA TRP A 274 21.35 8.19 1.63
C TRP A 274 20.35 7.36 0.84
N ASP A 275 19.63 8.00 -0.08
CA ASP A 275 18.80 7.32 -1.05
C ASP A 275 19.54 7.22 -2.38
N VAL A 276 19.86 6.00 -2.77
CA VAL A 276 20.67 5.67 -3.95
C VAL A 276 19.80 4.91 -4.94
N THR A 277 19.89 5.27 -6.22
CA THR A 277 19.15 4.60 -7.29
C THR A 277 20.10 4.12 -8.38
N PHE A 278 20.01 2.85 -8.76
CA PHE A 278 20.90 2.25 -9.75
C PHE A 278 20.22 1.11 -10.52
N ARG A 279 20.83 0.73 -11.64
CA ARG A 279 20.40 -0.38 -12.49
C ARG A 279 21.54 -1.37 -12.67
N ARG A 280 21.19 -2.65 -12.72
CA ARG A 280 22.12 -3.71 -13.12
C ARG A 280 22.14 -3.80 -14.65
N ALA A 281 23.29 -4.07 -15.24
CA ALA A 281 23.39 -4.28 -16.69
C ALA A 281 22.55 -5.49 -17.12
N GLY A 282 21.63 -5.29 -18.07
CA GLY A 282 20.76 -6.34 -18.61
C GLY A 282 19.57 -6.72 -17.72
N ASP A 283 19.34 -6.00 -16.61
CA ASP A 283 18.20 -6.17 -15.72
C ASP A 283 17.20 -5.02 -15.95
N PRO A 284 15.90 -5.28 -16.16
CA PRO A 284 14.92 -4.20 -16.25
C PRO A 284 14.78 -3.40 -14.95
N ALA A 285 15.05 -3.98 -13.77
CA ALA A 285 14.82 -3.37 -12.46
C ALA A 285 15.59 -2.05 -12.26
N THR A 286 14.91 -1.06 -11.67
CA THR A 286 15.54 0.18 -11.17
C THR A 286 15.59 0.12 -9.65
N TRP A 287 16.70 -0.35 -9.11
CA TRP A 287 16.87 -0.52 -7.66
C TRP A 287 16.98 0.82 -6.95
N GLN A 288 16.13 1.04 -5.96
CA GLN A 288 16.16 2.17 -5.04
C GLN A 288 16.47 1.66 -3.64
N ALA A 289 17.49 2.21 -2.99
CA ALA A 289 17.90 1.80 -1.66
C ALA A 289 18.01 2.98 -0.70
N LYS A 290 17.47 2.81 0.51
CA LYS A 290 17.64 3.75 1.61
C LYS A 290 18.62 3.16 2.62
N VAL A 291 19.79 3.79 2.75
CA VAL A 291 20.84 3.37 3.69
C VAL A 291 20.99 4.42 4.78
N ASP A 292 20.97 4.01 6.05
CA ASP A 292 21.20 4.90 7.18
C ASP A 292 22.59 5.56 7.05
N ALA A 293 22.59 6.88 6.84
CA ALA A 293 23.80 7.66 6.57
C ALA A 293 24.72 7.78 7.80
N ARG A 294 24.29 7.30 8.97
CA ARG A 294 25.07 7.32 10.21
C ARG A 294 25.63 5.95 10.57
N THR A 295 24.96 4.87 10.19
CA THR A 295 25.33 3.50 10.59
C THR A 295 25.73 2.61 9.43
N GLY A 296 25.29 2.90 8.21
CA GLY A 296 25.44 2.02 7.05
C GLY A 296 24.43 0.87 7.02
N ARG A 297 23.43 0.85 7.92
CA ARG A 297 22.36 -0.15 7.90
C ARG A 297 21.47 0.06 6.68
N LEU A 298 21.19 -1.02 5.96
CA LEU A 298 20.25 -1.02 4.84
C LEU A 298 18.83 -1.02 5.40
N LEU A 299 18.07 0.05 5.16
CA LEU A 299 16.70 0.20 5.66
C LEU A 299 15.66 -0.19 4.62
N SER A 300 15.96 -0.03 3.34
CA SER A 300 15.10 -0.45 2.23
C SER A 300 15.93 -0.67 0.98
N LEU A 301 15.51 -1.61 0.15
CA LEU A 301 16.05 -1.95 -1.15
C LEU A 301 14.93 -2.56 -2.01
N VAL A 302 14.38 -1.78 -2.93
CA VAL A 302 13.21 -2.14 -3.72
C VAL A 302 13.44 -1.86 -5.20
N ASP A 303 12.70 -2.55 -6.06
CA ASP A 303 12.60 -2.17 -7.47
C ASP A 303 11.57 -1.04 -7.62
N GLY A 304 12.01 0.12 -8.07
CA GLY A 304 11.21 1.33 -8.21
C GLY A 304 10.55 1.52 -9.58
N ASN A 305 10.55 0.49 -10.43
CA ASN A 305 9.83 0.54 -11.70
C ASN A 305 8.32 0.33 -11.53
N ASP A 306 7.53 1.13 -12.25
CA ASP A 306 6.11 0.85 -12.49
C ASP A 306 5.97 -0.12 -13.67
N TYR A 307 5.61 -1.37 -13.38
CA TYR A 307 5.35 -2.38 -14.41
C TYR A 307 3.87 -2.35 -14.84
N ALA A 308 3.58 -2.84 -16.05
CA ALA A 308 2.21 -3.09 -16.46
C ALA A 308 1.52 -3.99 -15.43
N THR A 309 0.33 -3.59 -14.96
CA THR A 309 -0.45 -4.40 -14.03
C THR A 309 -1.23 -5.46 -14.80
N ALA A 310 -1.02 -6.73 -14.46
CA ALA A 310 -1.85 -7.83 -14.91
C ALA A 310 -2.73 -8.34 -13.77
N GLN A 311 -3.84 -8.97 -14.09
CA GLN A 311 -4.85 -9.37 -13.11
C GLN A 311 -5.10 -10.88 -13.17
N VAL A 312 -5.37 -11.47 -12.00
CA VAL A 312 -5.82 -12.85 -11.87
C VAL A 312 -7.33 -12.88 -11.57
N THR A 313 -8.08 -13.62 -12.39
CA THR A 313 -9.55 -13.70 -12.26
C THR A 313 -10.06 -15.14 -12.37
N GLY A 314 -11.25 -15.39 -11.82
CA GLY A 314 -11.94 -16.67 -11.93
C GLY A 314 -13.47 -16.52 -11.79
N GLY A 315 -14.20 -17.45 -12.37
CA GLY A 315 -15.64 -17.60 -12.15
C GLY A 315 -15.93 -18.09 -10.73
N ILE A 316 -16.83 -17.42 -10.03
CA ILE A 316 -17.27 -17.82 -8.68
C ILE A 316 -18.79 -17.82 -8.60
N TYR A 317 -19.34 -18.63 -7.70
CA TYR A 317 -20.73 -18.49 -7.29
C TYR A 317 -20.87 -17.35 -6.26
N PRO A 318 -21.68 -16.30 -6.53
CA PRO A 318 -21.84 -15.17 -5.61
C PRO A 318 -22.41 -15.57 -4.25
N VAL A 319 -23.45 -16.41 -4.24
CA VAL A 319 -24.13 -16.83 -3.01
C VAL A 319 -24.27 -18.35 -2.97
N THR A 320 -24.79 -18.97 -4.02
CA THR A 320 -25.05 -20.41 -4.04
C THR A 320 -24.81 -21.04 -5.41
N ASN A 321 -24.71 -22.37 -5.44
CA ASN A 321 -24.44 -23.17 -6.63
C ASN A 321 -25.60 -23.23 -7.64
N SER A 322 -26.73 -22.58 -7.36
CA SER A 322 -27.79 -22.34 -8.35
C SER A 322 -27.66 -21.00 -9.07
N ASP A 323 -26.76 -20.13 -8.61
CA ASP A 323 -26.51 -18.85 -9.27
C ASP A 323 -25.64 -19.05 -10.51
N PRO A 324 -25.72 -18.18 -11.53
CA PRO A 324 -24.70 -18.16 -12.57
C PRO A 324 -23.35 -17.72 -11.98
N GLU A 325 -22.25 -18.32 -12.48
CA GLU A 325 -20.92 -17.84 -12.13
C GLU A 325 -20.73 -16.39 -12.59
N VAL A 326 -20.05 -15.62 -11.74
CA VAL A 326 -19.59 -14.27 -12.08
C VAL A 326 -18.07 -14.24 -12.02
N VAL A 327 -17.45 -13.56 -12.98
CA VAL A 327 -16.00 -13.38 -12.95
C VAL A 327 -15.66 -12.37 -11.87
N ARG A 328 -14.71 -12.73 -11.00
CA ARG A 328 -14.15 -11.86 -9.97
C ARG A 328 -12.64 -11.93 -10.01
N ALA A 329 -12.01 -10.84 -9.59
CA ALA A 329 -10.61 -10.85 -9.23
C ALA A 329 -10.36 -11.78 -8.04
N LEU A 330 -9.19 -12.40 -8.02
CA LEU A 330 -8.76 -13.29 -6.95
C LEU A 330 -7.71 -12.60 -6.08
N PRO A 331 -8.11 -12.02 -4.94
CA PRO A 331 -7.22 -11.18 -4.13
C PRO A 331 -6.11 -12.01 -3.49
N PHE A 332 -4.93 -11.39 -3.31
CA PHE A 332 -3.80 -11.97 -2.57
C PHE A 332 -3.31 -13.33 -3.09
N ILE A 333 -3.59 -13.65 -4.35
CA ILE A 333 -3.16 -14.91 -4.97
C ILE A 333 -1.67 -14.84 -5.32
N ASN A 334 -0.97 -15.95 -5.15
CA ASN A 334 0.42 -16.03 -5.55
C ASN A 334 0.52 -16.26 -7.05
N VAL A 335 1.45 -15.55 -7.68
CA VAL A 335 1.73 -15.61 -9.11
C VAL A 335 3.20 -15.91 -9.30
N ALA A 336 3.50 -17.00 -10.01
CA ALA A 336 4.85 -17.29 -10.47
C ALA A 336 5.07 -16.60 -11.82
N ASN A 337 5.87 -15.53 -11.84
CA ASN A 337 6.22 -14.78 -13.04
C ASN A 337 7.66 -14.24 -12.95
N GLY A 338 8.63 -15.05 -13.40
CA GLY A 338 10.07 -14.79 -13.21
C GLY A 338 10.54 -14.98 -11.76
N SER A 339 9.83 -14.35 -10.83
CA SER A 339 9.90 -14.52 -9.38
C SER A 339 8.52 -14.83 -8.79
N ALA A 340 8.46 -15.20 -7.51
CA ALA A 340 7.20 -15.33 -6.78
C ALA A 340 6.66 -13.94 -6.44
N LYS A 341 5.39 -13.69 -6.80
CA LYS A 341 4.67 -12.46 -6.54
C LYS A 341 3.38 -12.79 -5.80
N THR A 342 2.84 -11.82 -5.06
CA THR A 342 1.49 -11.90 -4.49
C THR A 342 0.70 -10.74 -5.04
N ALA A 343 -0.48 -11.03 -5.62
CA ALA A 343 -1.39 -10.01 -6.11
C ALA A 343 -1.97 -9.17 -4.96
N ASP A 344 -2.48 -7.98 -5.25
CA ASP A 344 -3.14 -7.12 -4.27
C ASP A 344 -4.60 -7.53 -4.02
N SER A 345 -5.36 -6.66 -3.34
CA SER A 345 -6.79 -6.88 -3.08
C SER A 345 -7.67 -6.83 -4.33
N GLY A 346 -7.18 -6.24 -5.42
CA GLY A 346 -7.80 -6.24 -6.75
C GLY A 346 -7.38 -7.44 -7.59
N GLY A 347 -6.58 -8.37 -7.06
CA GLY A 347 -6.01 -9.47 -7.83
C GLY A 347 -4.98 -9.00 -8.86
N ASP A 348 -4.50 -7.77 -8.73
CA ASP A 348 -3.53 -7.16 -9.64
C ASP A 348 -2.10 -7.43 -9.15
N TYR A 349 -1.18 -7.66 -10.09
CA TYR A 349 0.23 -7.87 -9.81
C TYR A 349 1.10 -7.22 -10.87
N SER A 350 2.34 -6.88 -10.50
CA SER A 350 3.31 -6.31 -11.42
C SER A 350 3.72 -7.35 -12.48
N TYR A 351 3.53 -7.03 -13.75
CA TYR A 351 3.84 -7.92 -14.87
C TYR A 351 4.84 -7.28 -15.81
N SER A 352 5.99 -7.94 -15.98
CA SER A 352 7.14 -7.44 -16.74
C SER A 352 7.45 -8.28 -17.98
N GLY A 353 6.51 -9.15 -18.40
CA GLY A 353 6.69 -10.09 -19.49
C GLY A 353 6.83 -11.55 -19.03
N GLY A 354 6.90 -12.46 -19.99
CA GLY A 354 7.09 -13.90 -19.73
C GLY A 354 5.83 -14.61 -19.27
N VAL A 355 5.98 -15.86 -18.82
CA VAL A 355 4.85 -16.68 -18.38
C VAL A 355 4.49 -16.34 -16.94
N ALA A 356 3.22 -16.02 -16.70
CA ALA A 356 2.62 -15.93 -15.38
C ALA A 356 1.82 -17.20 -15.12
N THR A 357 1.99 -17.82 -13.95
CA THR A 357 1.30 -19.06 -13.56
C THR A 357 0.71 -18.95 -12.18
N VAL A 358 -0.51 -19.47 -11.99
CA VAL A 358 -1.22 -19.54 -10.71
C VAL A 358 -1.74 -20.95 -10.46
N ASP A 359 -1.86 -21.32 -9.19
CA ASP A 359 -2.27 -22.64 -8.71
C ASP A 359 -3.37 -22.57 -7.63
N LEU A 360 -4.05 -21.42 -7.49
CA LEU A 360 -4.99 -21.15 -6.38
C LEU A 360 -4.38 -21.31 -4.97
N SER A 361 -3.06 -21.15 -4.86
CA SER A 361 -2.38 -20.84 -3.59
C SER A 361 -2.22 -19.32 -3.45
N GLY A 362 -2.71 -18.76 -2.37
CA GLY A 362 -2.55 -17.34 -2.02
C GLY A 362 -1.80 -17.14 -0.72
N ARG A 363 -1.64 -15.88 -0.33
CA ARG A 363 -1.01 -15.51 0.95
C ARG A 363 -1.79 -16.05 2.15
N TYR A 364 -3.12 -15.93 2.10
CA TYR A 364 -4.00 -16.22 3.24
C TYR A 364 -4.78 -17.53 3.09
N ILE A 365 -5.11 -17.91 1.86
CA ILE A 365 -5.88 -19.13 1.56
C ILE A 365 -5.10 -19.98 0.58
N LYS A 366 -5.03 -21.28 0.84
CA LYS A 366 -4.50 -22.28 -0.08
C LYS A 366 -5.58 -23.30 -0.42
N ILE A 367 -5.84 -23.52 -1.70
CA ILE A 367 -6.76 -24.55 -2.16
C ILE A 367 -6.05 -25.88 -2.34
N SER A 368 -6.70 -26.96 -1.88
CA SER A 368 -6.31 -28.34 -2.15
C SER A 368 -7.54 -29.08 -2.66
N ASP A 369 -7.58 -29.40 -3.95
CA ASP A 369 -8.76 -30.00 -4.59
C ASP A 369 -8.51 -31.49 -4.88
N GLN A 370 -9.41 -32.38 -4.42
CA GLN A 370 -9.27 -33.83 -4.68
C GLN A 370 -9.53 -34.23 -6.14
N CYS A 371 -10.08 -33.34 -6.97
CA CYS A 371 -10.20 -33.53 -8.40
C CYS A 371 -8.84 -33.44 -9.12
N GLY A 372 -7.85 -32.76 -8.51
CA GLY A 372 -6.48 -32.68 -9.01
C GLY A 372 -5.82 -31.31 -8.77
N PRO A 373 -4.61 -31.07 -9.31
CA PRO A 373 -3.94 -29.79 -9.15
C PRO A 373 -4.57 -28.71 -10.04
N VAL A 374 -4.47 -27.46 -9.57
CA VAL A 374 -4.72 -26.25 -10.36
C VAL A 374 -3.39 -25.77 -10.92
N SER A 375 -3.35 -25.45 -12.21
CA SER A 375 -2.22 -24.77 -12.83
C SER A 375 -2.70 -24.07 -14.10
N LYS A 376 -2.83 -22.75 -14.01
CA LYS A 376 -3.22 -21.90 -15.14
C LYS A 376 -2.11 -20.91 -15.42
N SER A 377 -1.69 -20.85 -16.67
CA SER A 377 -0.71 -19.88 -17.13
C SER A 377 -1.29 -18.97 -18.21
N ASP A 378 -0.73 -17.76 -18.26
CA ASP A 378 -0.85 -16.82 -19.36
C ASP A 378 0.53 -16.27 -19.70
N ARG A 379 0.78 -15.95 -20.97
CA ARG A 379 2.08 -15.43 -21.41
C ARG A 379 2.04 -13.96 -21.78
N GLU A 380 0.96 -13.45 -22.33
CA GLU A 380 0.83 -12.04 -22.70
C GLU A 380 -0.67 -11.78 -22.94
N PRO A 381 -1.32 -10.86 -22.21
CA PRO A 381 -0.76 -9.78 -21.39
C PRO A 381 -0.37 -10.15 -19.93
N GLY A 382 -0.32 -11.44 -19.56
CA GLY A 382 -0.13 -11.88 -18.18
C GLY A 382 -1.44 -11.96 -17.40
N ASN A 383 -2.58 -11.70 -18.02
CA ASN A 383 -3.88 -11.79 -17.36
C ASN A 383 -4.29 -13.25 -17.22
N VAL A 384 -4.11 -13.80 -16.02
CA VAL A 384 -4.39 -15.21 -15.76
C VAL A 384 -5.88 -15.38 -15.46
N THR A 385 -6.60 -15.88 -16.46
CA THR A 385 -8.06 -16.14 -16.38
C THR A 385 -8.31 -17.63 -16.13
N LEU A 386 -8.79 -17.98 -14.93
CA LEU A 386 -9.19 -19.35 -14.60
C LEU A 386 -10.50 -19.75 -15.28
N GLY A 387 -11.28 -18.78 -15.77
CA GLY A 387 -12.48 -19.01 -16.58
C GLY A 387 -13.72 -19.36 -15.75
N THR A 388 -14.78 -19.76 -16.45
CA THR A 388 -16.06 -20.22 -15.91
C THR A 388 -16.37 -21.60 -16.49
N SER A 389 -17.21 -22.38 -15.83
CA SER A 389 -17.67 -23.69 -16.29
C SER A 389 -19.17 -23.89 -16.05
N GLY A 390 -19.71 -24.99 -16.54
CA GLY A 390 -20.98 -25.51 -16.06
C GLY A 390 -20.76 -26.85 -15.36
N GLY A 391 -21.79 -27.35 -14.68
CA GLY A 391 -21.72 -28.60 -13.92
C GLY A 391 -21.42 -28.37 -12.44
N THR A 392 -20.99 -29.43 -11.75
CA THR A 392 -20.65 -29.43 -10.33
C THR A 392 -19.48 -30.39 -10.10
N ASP A 393 -18.94 -30.44 -8.88
CA ASP A 393 -17.84 -31.32 -8.48
C ASP A 393 -16.57 -31.10 -9.32
N CYS A 394 -16.07 -32.13 -9.99
CA CYS A 394 -14.85 -32.07 -10.79
C CYS A 394 -15.06 -31.47 -12.19
N ALA A 395 -16.20 -30.83 -12.45
CA ALA A 395 -16.38 -30.07 -13.68
C ALA A 395 -15.43 -28.86 -13.70
N THR A 396 -14.76 -28.64 -14.83
CA THR A 396 -13.78 -27.55 -15.00
C THR A 396 -14.02 -26.78 -16.30
N PRO A 397 -13.45 -25.58 -16.46
CA PRO A 397 -13.47 -24.81 -17.70
C PRO A 397 -12.71 -25.45 -18.88
N GLY A 398 -12.09 -26.63 -18.69
CA GLY A 398 -11.21 -27.27 -19.67
C GLY A 398 -9.80 -26.65 -19.75
N VAL A 399 -9.50 -25.66 -18.90
CA VAL A 399 -8.19 -25.03 -18.73
C VAL A 399 -7.84 -24.94 -17.25
N GLY A 400 -6.55 -24.82 -16.93
CA GLY A 400 -6.13 -24.58 -15.54
C GLY A 400 -6.00 -25.83 -14.67
N GLY A 401 -6.03 -27.04 -15.25
CA GLY A 401 -5.89 -28.31 -14.53
C GLY A 401 -7.21 -28.86 -13.97
N ALA A 402 -7.17 -30.11 -13.52
CA ALA A 402 -8.37 -30.82 -13.03
C ALA A 402 -8.89 -30.28 -11.69
N GLY A 403 -8.07 -29.53 -10.94
CA GLY A 403 -8.47 -28.84 -9.73
C GLY A 403 -9.12 -27.48 -9.96
N ASN A 404 -9.19 -26.97 -11.20
CA ASN A 404 -9.84 -25.69 -11.51
C ASN A 404 -11.36 -25.85 -11.53
N THR A 405 -11.92 -26.31 -10.42
CA THR A 405 -13.35 -26.58 -10.22
C THR A 405 -14.09 -25.32 -9.78
N HIS A 406 -15.42 -25.37 -9.83
CA HIS A 406 -16.28 -24.37 -9.20
C HIS A 406 -15.92 -24.16 -7.73
N ALA A 407 -15.72 -25.28 -7.02
CA ALA A 407 -15.45 -25.24 -5.59
C ALA A 407 -14.12 -24.57 -5.25
N ALA A 408 -13.09 -24.87 -6.03
CA ALA A 408 -11.77 -24.26 -5.88
C ALA A 408 -11.81 -22.74 -6.03
N ARG A 409 -12.39 -22.23 -7.12
CA ARG A 409 -12.45 -20.78 -7.39
C ARG A 409 -13.35 -20.06 -6.39
N THR A 410 -14.53 -20.61 -6.14
CA THR A 410 -15.53 -20.02 -5.25
C THR A 410 -15.03 -19.98 -3.81
N GLY A 411 -14.47 -21.09 -3.32
CA GLY A 411 -13.93 -21.18 -1.96
C GLY A 411 -12.72 -20.27 -1.76
N TYR A 412 -11.81 -20.18 -2.73
CA TYR A 412 -10.68 -19.24 -2.65
C TYR A 412 -11.15 -17.80 -2.42
N TYR A 413 -12.12 -17.35 -3.23
CA TYR A 413 -12.63 -15.98 -3.17
C TYR A 413 -13.32 -15.67 -1.82
N HIS A 414 -14.30 -16.48 -1.42
CA HIS A 414 -15.10 -16.20 -0.22
C HIS A 414 -14.28 -16.31 1.07
N LEU A 415 -13.45 -17.35 1.18
CA LEU A 415 -12.57 -17.53 2.34
C LEU A 415 -11.55 -16.40 2.45
N THR A 416 -11.01 -15.92 1.31
CA THR A 416 -10.08 -14.78 1.34
C THR A 416 -10.81 -13.50 1.76
N SER A 417 -12.00 -13.24 1.21
CA SER A 417 -12.80 -12.05 1.54
C SER A 417 -13.09 -11.94 3.04
N ILE A 418 -13.65 -13.00 3.64
CA ILE A 418 -14.02 -12.98 5.06
C ILE A 418 -12.79 -12.89 5.96
N ASN A 419 -11.72 -13.61 5.61
CA ASN A 419 -10.47 -13.62 6.36
C ASN A 419 -9.85 -12.22 6.42
N ARG A 420 -9.85 -11.49 5.29
CA ARG A 420 -9.31 -10.13 5.21
C ARG A 420 -10.20 -9.10 5.88
N LYS A 421 -11.51 -9.26 5.81
CA LYS A 421 -12.45 -8.43 6.58
C LYS A 421 -12.24 -8.61 8.08
N ALA A 422 -12.12 -9.84 8.58
CA ALA A 422 -11.88 -10.05 10.01
C ALA A 422 -10.53 -9.48 10.48
N ALA A 423 -9.49 -9.55 9.64
CA ALA A 423 -8.18 -8.97 9.97
C ALA A 423 -8.20 -7.45 10.15
N THR A 424 -9.17 -6.72 9.58
CA THR A 424 -9.31 -5.27 9.86
C THR A 424 -9.77 -4.98 11.28
N TYR A 425 -10.46 -5.94 11.91
CA TYR A 425 -10.92 -5.83 13.30
C TYR A 425 -9.96 -6.50 14.29
N LEU A 426 -9.19 -7.50 13.82
CA LEU A 426 -8.29 -8.33 14.61
C LEU A 426 -6.88 -8.37 13.98
N PRO A 427 -6.18 -7.21 13.83
CA PRO A 427 -4.94 -7.13 13.06
C PRO A 427 -3.79 -7.98 13.63
N GLY A 428 -3.75 -8.18 14.95
CA GLY A 428 -2.75 -9.00 15.63
C GLY A 428 -3.02 -10.51 15.63
N ASN A 429 -4.12 -10.98 15.01
CA ASN A 429 -4.43 -12.41 15.01
C ASN A 429 -3.52 -13.19 14.05
N LEU A 430 -2.64 -14.04 14.60
CA LEU A 430 -1.67 -14.80 13.83
C LEU A 430 -2.31 -15.86 12.90
N TRP A 431 -3.48 -16.41 13.26
CA TRP A 431 -4.18 -17.37 12.40
C TRP A 431 -4.73 -16.69 11.14
N LEU A 432 -5.31 -15.49 11.29
CA LEU A 432 -5.76 -14.70 10.15
C LEU A 432 -4.61 -14.33 9.22
N ASN A 433 -3.44 -14.01 9.78
CA ASN A 433 -2.26 -13.61 8.99
C ASN A 433 -1.45 -14.80 8.45
N GLY A 434 -1.76 -16.02 8.89
CA GLY A 434 -1.23 -17.26 8.33
C GLY A 434 -1.97 -17.70 7.06
N THR A 435 -1.60 -18.87 6.55
CA THR A 435 -2.24 -19.49 5.39
C THR A 435 -3.17 -20.62 5.84
N LEU A 436 -4.48 -20.45 5.65
CA LEU A 436 -5.49 -21.48 5.87
C LEU A 436 -5.59 -22.38 4.64
N THR A 437 -5.50 -23.69 4.83
CA THR A 437 -5.77 -24.67 3.76
C THR A 437 -7.26 -25.01 3.72
N ALA A 438 -7.83 -24.97 2.52
CA ALA A 438 -9.20 -25.36 2.25
C ALA A 438 -9.22 -26.56 1.29
N ASN A 439 -9.76 -27.68 1.79
CA ASN A 439 -9.83 -28.94 1.06
C ASN A 439 -11.17 -29.02 0.32
N MET A 440 -11.11 -29.07 -1.01
CA MET A 440 -12.27 -29.06 -1.89
C MET A 440 -12.57 -30.43 -2.47
N ASN A 441 -13.84 -30.65 -2.83
CA ASN A 441 -14.30 -31.83 -3.54
C ASN A 441 -13.91 -33.16 -2.86
N ILE A 442 -13.95 -33.21 -1.53
CA ILE A 442 -13.69 -34.45 -0.80
C ILE A 442 -14.73 -35.48 -1.20
N LYS A 443 -14.28 -36.71 -1.52
CA LYS A 443 -15.12 -37.85 -1.93
C LYS A 443 -15.98 -38.41 -0.80
N SER A 444 -16.87 -37.56 -0.30
CA SER A 444 -17.90 -37.78 0.70
C SER A 444 -19.07 -36.86 0.35
N THR A 445 -20.17 -36.91 1.09
CA THR A 445 -21.41 -36.20 0.72
C THR A 445 -22.12 -35.61 1.92
N CYS A 446 -22.92 -34.56 1.70
CA CYS A 446 -23.83 -33.98 2.70
C CYS A 446 -23.16 -33.43 3.97
N ASN A 447 -21.92 -32.94 3.88
CA ASN A 447 -21.30 -32.23 5.01
C ASN A 447 -20.21 -31.25 4.57
N ALA A 448 -19.87 -30.33 5.46
CA ALA A 448 -18.61 -29.59 5.46
C ALA A 448 -18.12 -29.56 6.91
N PHE A 449 -16.84 -29.28 7.14
CA PHE A 449 -16.34 -29.15 8.51
C PHE A 449 -15.01 -28.38 8.63
N TRP A 450 -14.89 -27.64 9.72
CA TRP A 450 -13.62 -27.28 10.34
C TRP A 450 -13.06 -28.45 11.17
N ASN A 451 -11.78 -28.78 11.00
CA ASN A 451 -11.15 -29.91 11.70
C ASN A 451 -10.15 -29.51 12.79
N GLY A 452 -10.09 -28.23 13.15
CA GLY A 452 -9.07 -27.67 14.05
C GLY A 452 -7.85 -27.08 13.34
N SER A 453 -7.70 -27.30 12.03
CA SER A 453 -6.58 -26.77 11.23
C SER A 453 -6.93 -26.37 9.79
N THR A 454 -7.95 -27.00 9.21
CA THR A 454 -8.37 -26.81 7.81
C THR A 454 -9.89 -26.78 7.72
N VAL A 455 -10.40 -26.12 6.69
CA VAL A 455 -11.81 -26.19 6.29
C VAL A 455 -11.98 -27.21 5.16
N ASN A 456 -13.05 -28.01 5.21
CA ASN A 456 -13.20 -29.23 4.41
C ASN A 456 -14.59 -29.28 3.77
N PHE A 457 -14.63 -29.47 2.45
CA PHE A 457 -15.86 -29.40 1.66
C PHE A 457 -16.03 -30.64 0.77
N PHE A 458 -17.26 -31.15 0.73
CA PHE A 458 -17.63 -32.44 0.14
C PHE A 458 -18.26 -32.28 -1.23
N GLN A 459 -18.14 -33.32 -2.04
CA GLN A 459 -18.82 -33.43 -3.32
C GLN A 459 -20.35 -33.53 -3.17
N SER A 460 -21.04 -33.25 -4.27
CA SER A 460 -22.46 -33.50 -4.40
C SER A 460 -22.77 -35.00 -4.30
N GLY A 461 -23.96 -35.31 -3.79
CA GLY A 461 -24.42 -36.70 -3.63
C GLY A 461 -25.33 -36.88 -2.44
N ALA A 462 -25.96 -38.06 -2.34
CA ALA A 462 -26.94 -38.38 -1.29
C ALA A 462 -28.07 -37.33 -1.13
N GLY A 463 -28.42 -36.62 -2.21
CA GLY A 463 -29.43 -35.56 -2.21
C GLY A 463 -28.94 -34.18 -1.75
N CYS A 464 -27.64 -34.01 -1.52
CA CYS A 464 -27.03 -32.71 -1.23
C CYS A 464 -26.21 -32.20 -2.42
N SER A 465 -26.17 -30.88 -2.54
CA SER A 465 -25.25 -30.16 -3.41
C SER A 465 -23.79 -30.31 -2.93
N ASN A 466 -22.84 -29.99 -3.80
CA ASN A 466 -21.45 -29.84 -3.40
C ASN A 466 -21.34 -28.71 -2.37
N THR A 467 -20.80 -29.03 -1.18
CA THR A 467 -20.77 -28.07 -0.06
C THR A 467 -19.68 -27.01 -0.25
N GLY A 468 -18.74 -27.28 -1.14
CA GLY A 468 -17.72 -26.34 -1.60
C GLY A 468 -18.21 -25.44 -2.71
N GLU A 469 -19.51 -25.32 -3.00
CA GLU A 469 -20.03 -24.41 -4.02
C GLU A 469 -21.02 -23.38 -3.43
N ILE A 470 -21.12 -23.29 -2.10
CA ILE A 470 -22.14 -22.48 -1.40
C ILE A 470 -21.45 -21.50 -0.43
N ALA A 471 -21.61 -20.20 -0.67
CA ALA A 471 -20.91 -19.13 0.06
C ALA A 471 -21.04 -19.26 1.59
N ALA A 472 -22.28 -19.38 2.07
CA ALA A 472 -22.58 -19.48 3.49
C ALA A 472 -21.92 -20.68 4.18
N VAL A 473 -21.73 -21.81 3.47
CA VAL A 473 -21.09 -22.99 4.05
C VAL A 473 -19.60 -22.75 4.28
N PHE A 474 -18.89 -22.11 3.34
CA PHE A 474 -17.48 -21.75 3.58
C PHE A 474 -17.33 -20.83 4.79
N LEU A 475 -18.21 -19.84 4.90
CA LEU A 475 -18.17 -18.80 5.93
C LEU A 475 -18.48 -19.40 7.31
N HIS A 476 -19.42 -20.33 7.38
CA HIS A 476 -19.73 -21.08 8.59
C HIS A 476 -18.51 -21.87 9.09
N GLU A 477 -17.90 -22.70 8.22
CA GLU A 477 -16.74 -23.50 8.62
C GLU A 477 -15.53 -22.64 8.97
N TRP A 478 -15.33 -21.54 8.25
CA TRP A 478 -14.29 -20.58 8.59
C TRP A 478 -14.55 -19.91 9.94
N GLY A 479 -15.82 -19.66 10.28
CA GLY A 479 -16.25 -19.09 11.55
C GLY A 479 -15.84 -19.94 12.75
N HIS A 480 -15.92 -21.27 12.65
CA HIS A 480 -15.38 -22.18 13.67
C HIS A 480 -13.87 -22.01 13.89
N GLY A 481 -13.13 -21.84 12.79
CA GLY A 481 -11.70 -21.57 12.85
C GLY A 481 -11.41 -20.26 13.59
N LEU A 482 -12.12 -19.17 13.24
CA LEU A 482 -11.93 -17.90 13.92
C LEU A 482 -12.25 -18.02 15.41
N ASP A 483 -13.38 -18.62 15.77
CA ASP A 483 -13.79 -18.79 17.17
C ASP A 483 -12.73 -19.51 18.01
N GLN A 484 -12.13 -20.57 17.45
CA GLN A 484 -11.03 -21.28 18.09
C GLN A 484 -9.81 -20.37 18.35
N PHE A 485 -9.47 -19.49 17.40
CA PHE A 485 -8.28 -18.63 17.48
C PHE A 485 -8.55 -17.23 18.03
N THR A 486 -9.75 -16.95 18.56
CA THR A 486 -10.08 -15.69 19.26
C THR A 486 -10.71 -15.90 20.63
N GLY A 487 -11.58 -16.90 20.79
CA GLY A 487 -12.44 -17.09 21.97
C GLY A 487 -12.25 -18.43 22.70
N GLY A 488 -11.41 -19.32 22.19
CA GLY A 488 -11.11 -20.62 22.81
C GLY A 488 -12.00 -21.78 22.36
N ALA A 489 -12.74 -21.61 21.26
CA ALA A 489 -13.77 -22.53 20.74
C ALA A 489 -14.89 -22.82 21.75
N ALA A 490 -16.13 -22.45 21.41
CA ALA A 490 -17.27 -22.81 22.25
C ALA A 490 -17.37 -24.35 22.39
N ALA A 491 -17.21 -24.85 23.61
CA ALA A 491 -17.26 -26.29 23.90
C ALA A 491 -18.68 -26.88 23.77
N ASP A 492 -19.71 -26.02 23.84
CA ASP A 492 -21.08 -26.39 23.58
C ASP A 492 -21.39 -26.30 22.08
N LYS A 493 -21.93 -27.38 21.52
CA LYS A 493 -22.30 -27.52 20.10
C LYS A 493 -23.47 -26.62 19.66
N GLY A 494 -23.85 -25.64 20.48
CA GLY A 494 -24.88 -24.65 20.15
C GLY A 494 -24.26 -23.31 19.82
N THR A 495 -23.46 -22.78 20.75
CA THR A 495 -22.84 -21.46 20.59
C THR A 495 -21.81 -21.44 19.46
N GLY A 496 -21.02 -22.51 19.30
CA GLY A 496 -20.04 -22.59 18.20
C GLY A 496 -20.68 -22.60 16.81
N GLU A 497 -21.83 -23.25 16.67
CA GLU A 497 -22.63 -23.27 15.43
C GLU A 497 -23.25 -21.90 15.16
N ALA A 498 -23.80 -21.25 16.19
CA ALA A 498 -24.37 -19.90 16.08
C ALA A 498 -23.33 -18.86 15.66
N VAL A 499 -22.07 -19.01 16.09
CA VAL A 499 -20.96 -18.15 15.64
C VAL A 499 -20.66 -18.37 14.15
N GLY A 500 -20.60 -19.64 13.70
CA GLY A 500 -20.44 -19.97 12.28
C GLY A 500 -21.53 -19.35 11.41
N ASP A 501 -22.79 -19.54 11.79
CA ASP A 501 -23.95 -18.94 11.11
C ASP A 501 -23.91 -17.41 11.14
N THR A 502 -23.41 -16.83 12.23
CA THR A 502 -23.30 -15.37 12.36
C THR A 502 -22.35 -14.77 11.34
N PHE A 503 -21.18 -15.36 11.14
CA PHE A 503 -20.26 -14.91 10.09
C PHE A 503 -20.84 -15.14 8.70
N ALA A 504 -21.55 -16.25 8.49
CA ALA A 504 -22.20 -16.54 7.24
C ALA A 504 -23.25 -15.48 6.87
N PHE A 505 -24.24 -15.20 7.73
CA PHE A 505 -25.29 -14.25 7.40
C PHE A 505 -24.78 -12.81 7.32
N LEU A 506 -23.79 -12.41 8.13
CA LEU A 506 -23.24 -11.05 8.09
C LEU A 506 -22.54 -10.77 6.76
N GLU A 507 -21.85 -11.78 6.20
CA GLU A 507 -21.13 -11.63 4.94
C GLU A 507 -22.05 -11.75 3.73
N THR A 508 -22.94 -12.75 3.71
CA THR A 508 -23.88 -12.95 2.58
C THR A 508 -25.03 -11.95 2.59
N LYS A 509 -25.34 -11.36 3.75
CA LYS A 509 -26.56 -10.58 4.01
C LYS A 509 -27.84 -11.38 3.71
N ASP A 510 -27.76 -12.69 3.88
CA ASP A 510 -28.85 -13.63 3.68
C ASP A 510 -29.09 -14.41 4.98
N ALA A 511 -30.33 -14.37 5.47
CA ALA A 511 -30.74 -15.13 6.65
C ALA A 511 -30.84 -16.64 6.37
N CYS A 512 -30.85 -17.04 5.09
CA CYS A 512 -30.74 -18.45 4.72
C CYS A 512 -29.28 -18.92 4.69
N ILE A 513 -28.88 -19.63 5.75
CA ILE A 513 -27.61 -20.34 5.77
C ILE A 513 -27.73 -21.61 4.92
N GLY A 514 -26.84 -21.75 3.94
CA GLY A 514 -26.75 -22.96 3.12
C GLY A 514 -27.86 -23.09 2.08
N ARG A 515 -28.35 -21.98 1.50
CA ARG A 515 -29.31 -22.03 0.38
C ARG A 515 -28.86 -23.03 -0.68
N ASN A 516 -29.78 -23.92 -1.08
CA ASN A 516 -29.56 -25.00 -2.04
C ASN A 516 -28.57 -26.11 -1.59
N PHE A 517 -28.21 -26.18 -0.30
CA PHE A 517 -27.47 -27.32 0.26
C PHE A 517 -28.19 -28.65 0.02
N LYS A 518 -29.52 -28.65 0.22
CA LYS A 518 -30.42 -29.68 -0.33
C LYS A 518 -31.26 -29.06 -1.44
N PRO A 519 -31.06 -29.46 -2.72
CA PRO A 519 -31.84 -28.93 -3.82
C PRO A 519 -33.35 -29.09 -3.60
N GLY A 520 -34.10 -28.02 -3.87
CA GLY A 520 -35.56 -27.98 -3.74
C GLY A 520 -36.09 -27.89 -2.30
N VAL A 521 -35.22 -27.84 -1.28
CA VAL A 521 -35.63 -27.58 0.10
C VAL A 521 -35.62 -26.07 0.37
N PRO A 522 -36.77 -25.44 0.67
CA PRO A 522 -36.81 -24.03 0.98
C PRO A 522 -36.20 -23.74 2.36
N CYS A 523 -35.61 -22.56 2.51
CA CYS A 523 -35.16 -22.08 3.81
C CYS A 523 -36.39 -21.66 4.61
N HIS A 524 -36.63 -22.29 5.76
CA HIS A 524 -37.77 -21.98 6.61
C HIS A 524 -37.40 -20.89 7.61
N ASN A 525 -38.28 -19.88 7.75
CA ASN A 525 -38.13 -18.76 8.69
C ASN A 525 -36.92 -17.83 8.44
N CYS A 526 -36.51 -17.67 7.18
CA CYS A 526 -35.47 -16.74 6.73
C CYS A 526 -36.07 -15.43 6.21
#